data_AF-A0AAV2BHU0-F1
#
_entry.id   AF-A0AAV2BHU0-F1
#
_cell.length_a   1.000
_cell.length_b   1.000
_cell.length_c   1.000
_cell.angle_alpha   90.00
_cell.angle_beta   90.00
_cell.angle_gamma   90.00
#
_symmetry.space_group_name_H-M   'P 1'
#
loop_
_entity.id
_entity.type
_entity.pdbx_description
1 polymer ?
#
loop_
_entity_poly.entity_id
_entity_poly.type
_entity_poly.pdbx_seq_one_letter_code
_entity_poly.pdbx_strand_id
1 'polypeptide(L)'
;MEGTNGPYLHLSQLEVGVYKFILKVTDTADQTSTTEVHLFVKPESNTPPVANAGTDQKITLPLQGPVLLNGTASKDDIKITQWKWEQISGPKPAILVEADTAVAEVTGLIPGVYQFMLTVYDEKNAHSSATVNITVIQTENLAPRANAGGDKTIYLPCDVIVMNGSLSSDDVGIVKYQWTRDPASLAAGSVIEASDQTSVLKLTGLVSGRYLFRLTVFDLQGASSSDTASLIVKPPKDIIDQIEIVVNADIKSFSQEQEDTLLRQLEILLHEAEPVKVNLMKLDSDRHTRRVVLLFTVERTSNLNVGLISGVDVVSRLKKKLRTDSSLLDVQVLSVDTVVCQNKCSGHGICDPYTKHCVCEAFWMQDIFRYNFGDKESNCDWSILYVIIVSFTIVVALAGVLWSIACCFSRMRFSKPKKRHRYTLLDDFNDREREREKFFPHSKTQKNSLMISDSESDAIFESQSIPLTVKTNGLCNGITRDARNINA
;
A
#
# COMPACT_ATOMS: atom_id res chain seq x y z
N MET A 1 33.15 -63.03 57.46
CA MET A 1 32.77 -64.29 58.12
C MET A 1 32.83 -64.06 59.62
N GLU A 2 31.69 -64.11 60.29
CA GLU A 2 31.51 -63.74 61.70
C GLU A 2 30.72 -64.83 62.44
N GLY A 3 30.77 -64.85 63.77
CA GLY A 3 30.08 -65.86 64.58
C GLY A 3 30.73 -67.25 64.57
N THR A 4 32.01 -67.37 64.19
CA THR A 4 32.71 -68.66 63.96
C THR A 4 32.70 -69.64 65.15
N ASN A 5 32.51 -69.13 66.37
CA ASN A 5 32.51 -69.90 67.61
C ASN A 5 31.10 -70.00 68.23
N GLY A 6 30.05 -69.58 67.51
CA GLY A 6 28.65 -69.65 67.91
C GLY A 6 27.84 -70.63 67.06
N PRO A 7 26.55 -70.83 67.39
CA PRO A 7 25.67 -71.73 66.64
C PRO A 7 25.23 -71.19 65.27
N TYR A 8 25.48 -69.90 64.98
CA TYR A 8 25.13 -69.25 63.72
C TYR A 8 26.37 -68.63 63.07
N LEU A 9 26.66 -69.05 61.84
CA LEU A 9 27.77 -68.54 61.05
C LEU A 9 27.26 -67.49 60.06
N HIS A 10 27.78 -66.26 60.17
CA HIS A 10 27.42 -65.17 59.28
C HIS A 10 28.46 -65.03 58.16
N LEU A 11 28.00 -65.23 56.92
CA LEU A 11 28.80 -65.11 55.70
C LEU A 11 28.35 -63.88 54.91
N SER A 12 29.32 -63.19 54.32
CA SER A 12 29.17 -61.94 53.58
C SER A 12 30.26 -61.85 52.53
N GLN A 13 30.01 -61.09 51.45
CA GLN A 13 30.99 -60.85 50.37
C GLN A 13 31.60 -62.14 49.78
N LEU A 14 30.78 -63.15 49.54
CA LEU A 14 31.19 -64.37 48.83
C LEU A 14 31.17 -64.12 47.32
N GLU A 15 32.19 -64.62 46.62
CA GLU A 15 32.28 -64.61 45.16
C GLU A 15 31.59 -65.84 44.55
N VAL A 16 31.45 -65.89 43.23
CA VAL A 16 30.87 -67.04 42.52
C VAL A 16 31.80 -68.25 42.64
N GLY A 17 31.32 -69.34 43.26
CA GLY A 17 32.14 -70.52 43.52
C GLY A 17 31.51 -71.55 44.44
N VAL A 18 32.30 -72.57 44.80
CA VAL A 18 31.91 -73.63 45.73
C VAL A 18 32.77 -73.54 46.98
N TYR A 19 32.17 -73.08 48.08
CA TYR A 19 32.83 -73.01 49.38
C TYR A 19 32.56 -74.29 50.17
N LYS A 20 33.60 -74.78 50.86
CA LYS A 20 33.52 -75.92 51.78
C LYS A 20 33.86 -75.45 53.19
N PHE A 21 32.90 -75.51 54.09
CA PHE A 21 33.07 -75.20 55.50
C PHE A 21 33.09 -76.49 56.31
N ILE A 22 33.87 -76.51 57.40
CA ILE A 22 33.91 -77.64 58.34
C ILE A 22 33.45 -77.10 59.69
N LEU A 23 32.30 -77.58 60.15
CA LEU A 23 31.81 -77.30 61.50
C LEU A 23 32.43 -78.31 62.45
N LYS A 24 33.23 -77.82 63.41
CA LYS A 24 33.73 -78.61 64.54
C LYS A 24 32.95 -78.24 65.80
N VAL A 25 32.32 -79.22 66.43
CA VAL A 25 31.63 -79.08 67.72
C VAL A 25 32.47 -79.79 68.79
N THR A 26 32.65 -79.18 69.95
CA THR A 26 33.38 -79.74 71.09
C THR A 26 32.48 -79.74 72.32
N ASP A 27 32.39 -80.86 73.02
CA ASP A 27 31.69 -80.98 74.30
C ASP A 27 32.61 -80.61 75.49
N THR A 28 32.00 -80.35 76.65
CA THR A 28 32.60 -80.07 77.97
C THR A 28 33.65 -81.08 78.45
N ALA A 29 33.73 -82.27 77.83
CA ALA A 29 34.74 -83.30 78.09
C ALA A 29 35.80 -83.41 76.96
N ASP A 30 36.05 -82.32 76.22
CA ASP A 30 36.98 -82.19 75.09
C ASP A 30 36.76 -83.16 73.91
N GLN A 31 35.65 -83.91 73.91
CA GLN A 31 35.23 -84.76 72.79
C GLN A 31 34.77 -83.90 71.62
N THR A 32 35.25 -84.20 70.40
CA THR A 32 34.97 -83.36 69.22
C THR A 32 34.36 -84.13 68.07
N SER A 33 33.33 -83.56 67.45
CA SER A 33 32.72 -84.06 66.21
C SER A 33 32.86 -83.03 65.09
N THR A 34 33.09 -83.48 63.86
CA THR A 34 33.25 -82.62 62.67
C THR A 34 32.27 -83.02 61.57
N THR A 35 31.59 -82.04 60.98
CA THR A 35 30.75 -82.23 59.80
C THR A 35 31.08 -81.21 58.71
N GLU A 36 30.82 -81.56 57.45
CA GLU A 36 31.17 -80.75 56.29
C GLU A 36 29.92 -80.11 55.68
N VAL A 37 30.02 -78.84 55.29
CA VAL A 37 28.92 -78.07 54.68
C VAL A 37 29.42 -77.46 53.37
N HIS A 38 28.71 -77.74 52.28
CA HIS A 38 28.99 -77.18 50.96
C HIS A 38 28.03 -76.04 50.64
N LEU A 39 28.58 -74.88 50.27
CA LEU A 39 27.82 -73.70 49.84
C LEU A 39 28.15 -73.38 48.38
N PHE A 40 27.13 -73.39 47.53
CA PHE A 40 27.25 -73.13 46.10
C PHE A 40 26.75 -71.72 45.79
N VAL A 41 27.67 -70.77 45.63
CA VAL A 41 27.35 -69.41 45.18
C VAL A 41 27.33 -69.41 43.67
N LYS A 42 26.13 -69.36 43.09
CA LYS A 42 25.93 -69.30 41.64
C LYS A 42 26.13 -67.86 41.12
N PRO A 43 26.53 -67.68 39.85
CA PRO A 43 26.41 -66.37 39.23
C PRO A 43 24.94 -65.97 39.15
N GLU A 44 24.68 -64.66 39.16
CA GLU A 44 23.35 -64.14 38.87
C GLU A 44 22.94 -64.52 37.46
N SER A 45 21.74 -65.09 37.32
CA SER A 45 21.07 -65.16 36.02
C SER A 45 20.70 -63.75 35.56
N ASN A 46 20.65 -63.56 34.25
CA ASN A 46 20.13 -62.37 33.61
C ASN A 46 19.65 -62.78 32.22
N THR A 47 18.38 -62.55 31.91
CA THR A 47 17.85 -62.68 30.55
C THR A 47 17.73 -61.29 29.91
N PRO A 48 17.88 -61.13 28.59
CA PRO A 48 17.60 -59.84 27.96
C PRO A 48 16.14 -59.43 28.19
N PRO A 49 15.86 -58.13 28.39
CA PRO A 49 14.51 -57.64 28.64
C PRO A 49 13.58 -57.96 27.46
N VAL A 50 12.27 -58.01 27.72
CA VAL A 50 11.23 -58.17 26.69
C VAL A 50 10.59 -56.80 26.45
N ALA A 51 10.96 -56.19 25.33
CA ALA A 51 10.37 -54.93 24.86
C ALA A 51 8.90 -55.12 24.47
N ASN A 52 8.05 -54.15 24.80
CA ASN A 52 6.66 -54.08 24.34
C ASN A 52 6.29 -52.62 24.04
N ALA A 53 6.15 -52.29 22.75
CA ALA A 53 5.84 -50.94 22.28
C ALA A 53 4.32 -50.59 22.28
N GLY A 54 3.48 -51.50 22.79
CA GLY A 54 2.02 -51.39 22.72
C GLY A 54 1.44 -51.94 21.42
N THR A 55 0.16 -51.65 21.17
CA THR A 55 -0.57 -52.07 19.97
C THR A 55 -0.61 -50.95 18.94
N ASP A 56 -0.62 -51.31 17.65
CA ASP A 56 -0.80 -50.37 16.53
C ASP A 56 -2.01 -49.46 16.73
N GLN A 57 -1.82 -48.16 16.49
CA GLN A 57 -2.82 -47.12 16.72
C GLN A 57 -3.37 -46.57 15.40
N LYS A 58 -4.65 -46.19 15.41
CA LYS A 58 -5.32 -45.53 14.30
C LYS A 58 -5.97 -44.24 14.81
N ILE A 59 -5.48 -43.10 14.33
CA ILE A 59 -5.89 -41.78 14.80
C ILE A 59 -6.47 -40.96 13.65
N THR A 60 -7.34 -40.01 13.99
CA THR A 60 -8.01 -39.14 13.01
C THR A 60 -7.71 -37.67 13.33
N LEU A 61 -7.33 -36.88 12.32
CA LEU A 61 -7.19 -35.43 12.44
C LEU A 61 -8.57 -34.74 12.44
N PRO A 62 -8.74 -33.61 13.16
CA PRO A 62 -7.73 -32.92 13.99
C PRO A 62 -7.51 -33.62 15.35
N LEU A 63 -6.25 -33.63 15.82
CA LEU A 63 -5.90 -34.19 17.13
C LEU A 63 -6.33 -33.25 18.26
N GLN A 64 -6.87 -33.81 19.35
CA GLN A 64 -7.23 -33.06 20.57
C GLN A 64 -6.09 -32.99 21.60
N GLY A 65 -4.91 -33.55 21.29
CA GLY A 65 -3.75 -33.61 22.18
C GLY A 65 -2.60 -34.41 21.56
N PRO A 66 -1.50 -34.63 22.31
CA PRO A 66 -0.42 -35.52 21.90
C PRO A 66 -0.89 -36.99 21.80
N VAL A 67 -0.20 -37.78 20.98
CA VAL A 67 -0.42 -39.22 20.87
C VAL A 67 0.58 -39.95 21.76
N LEU A 68 0.10 -40.86 22.62
CA LEU A 68 0.93 -41.53 23.62
C LEU A 68 1.48 -42.86 23.09
N LEU A 69 2.80 -43.01 23.13
CA LEU A 69 3.52 -44.28 22.93
C LEU A 69 3.80 -44.90 24.31
N ASN A 70 3.26 -46.09 24.59
CA ASN A 70 3.29 -46.67 25.93
C ASN A 70 4.11 -47.97 25.98
N GLY A 71 5.27 -47.90 26.63
CA GLY A 71 6.24 -48.99 26.80
C GLY A 71 6.19 -49.67 28.17
N THR A 72 5.28 -49.26 29.06
CA THR A 72 5.19 -49.73 30.45
C THR A 72 4.87 -51.22 30.59
N ALA A 73 4.41 -51.87 29.51
CA ALA A 73 4.16 -53.32 29.46
C ALA A 73 5.42 -54.16 29.16
N SER A 74 6.58 -53.53 28.98
CA SER A 74 7.89 -54.19 28.85
C SER A 74 8.31 -54.83 30.19
N LYS A 75 9.07 -55.93 30.15
CA LYS A 75 9.43 -56.72 31.34
C LYS A 75 10.89 -57.19 31.31
N ASP A 76 11.42 -57.52 32.48
CA ASP A 76 12.80 -57.99 32.70
C ASP A 76 12.83 -58.93 33.92
N ASP A 77 13.86 -59.77 34.08
CA ASP A 77 14.01 -60.62 35.28
C ASP A 77 14.71 -59.93 36.47
N ILE A 78 15.38 -58.79 36.24
CA ILE A 78 15.95 -57.94 37.30
C ILE A 78 15.22 -56.58 37.31
N LYS A 79 15.50 -55.71 36.33
CA LYS A 79 14.99 -54.34 36.23
C LYS A 79 15.35 -53.68 34.90
N ILE A 80 14.35 -53.08 34.22
CA ILE A 80 14.59 -52.12 33.12
C ILE A 80 15.12 -50.80 33.68
N THR A 81 16.24 -50.32 33.11
CA THR A 81 16.93 -49.09 33.53
C THR A 81 16.66 -47.90 32.60
N GLN A 82 16.55 -48.15 31.29
CA GLN A 82 16.34 -47.13 30.26
C GLN A 82 15.36 -47.60 29.18
N TRP A 83 14.56 -46.66 28.69
CA TRP A 83 13.74 -46.77 27.48
C TRP A 83 14.32 -45.83 26.43
N LYS A 84 14.07 -46.10 25.15
CA LYS A 84 14.44 -45.21 24.05
C LYS A 84 13.45 -45.36 22.90
N TRP A 85 12.76 -44.27 22.56
CA TRP A 85 11.81 -44.19 21.45
C TRP A 85 12.43 -43.49 20.24
N GLU A 86 12.38 -44.15 19.08
CA GLU A 86 12.89 -43.62 17.81
C GLU A 86 11.84 -43.81 16.70
N GLN A 87 11.73 -42.83 15.79
CA GLN A 87 10.93 -42.99 14.57
C GLN A 87 11.77 -43.71 13.50
N ILE A 88 11.34 -44.90 13.06
CA ILE A 88 11.94 -45.63 11.93
C ILE A 88 11.53 -44.97 10.62
N SER A 89 10.23 -44.68 10.46
CA SER A 89 9.68 -44.15 9.21
C SER A 89 8.43 -43.30 9.42
N GLY A 90 8.12 -42.47 8.42
CA GLY A 90 6.88 -41.71 8.33
C GLY A 90 6.96 -40.66 7.22
N PRO A 91 5.83 -40.02 6.85
CA PRO A 91 5.80 -38.99 5.80
C PRO A 91 6.52 -37.68 6.18
N LYS A 92 6.77 -37.48 7.49
CA LYS A 92 7.46 -36.32 8.07
C LYS A 92 8.12 -36.75 9.39
N PRO A 93 9.24 -36.15 9.83
CA PRO A 93 9.74 -36.33 11.19
C PRO A 93 8.70 -35.84 12.22
N ALA A 94 8.34 -36.70 13.17
CA ALA A 94 7.48 -36.36 14.30
C ALA A 94 8.31 -35.70 15.43
N ILE A 95 7.64 -34.95 16.29
CA ILE A 95 8.24 -34.38 17.50
C ILE A 95 7.92 -35.33 18.66
N LEU A 96 8.96 -36.01 19.15
CA LEU A 96 8.91 -36.87 20.33
C LEU A 96 9.30 -36.06 21.58
N VAL A 97 8.48 -36.14 22.62
CA VAL A 97 8.76 -35.60 23.96
C VAL A 97 8.80 -36.76 24.96
N GLU A 98 9.70 -36.69 25.94
CA GLU A 98 9.99 -37.80 26.88
C GLU A 98 10.40 -39.13 26.19
N ALA A 99 11.13 -39.03 25.09
CA ALA A 99 11.58 -40.18 24.28
C ALA A 99 12.44 -41.22 25.04
N ASP A 100 13.08 -40.86 26.15
CA ASP A 100 13.89 -41.77 26.98
C ASP A 100 13.10 -42.41 28.16
N THR A 101 11.78 -42.21 28.23
CA THR A 101 10.92 -42.75 29.31
C THR A 101 10.00 -43.88 28.83
N ALA A 102 9.33 -44.53 29.79
CA ALA A 102 8.38 -45.59 29.52
C ALA A 102 7.10 -45.11 28.79
N VAL A 103 6.82 -43.79 28.73
CA VAL A 103 5.69 -43.23 27.97
C VAL A 103 6.16 -41.96 27.26
N ALA A 104 6.25 -42.00 25.93
CA ALA A 104 6.63 -40.84 25.12
C ALA A 104 5.40 -40.18 24.47
N GLU A 105 5.42 -38.85 24.36
CA GLU A 105 4.41 -38.08 23.66
C GLU A 105 4.84 -37.77 22.22
N VAL A 106 3.93 -37.94 21.25
CA VAL A 106 4.18 -37.69 19.83
C VAL A 106 3.28 -36.56 19.32
N THR A 107 3.89 -35.56 18.70
CA THR A 107 3.21 -34.39 18.11
C THR A 107 3.75 -34.07 16.70
N GLY A 108 3.08 -33.17 15.98
CA GLY A 108 3.49 -32.76 14.62
C GLY A 108 3.19 -33.78 13.50
N LEU A 109 2.35 -34.78 13.79
CA LEU A 109 1.91 -35.82 12.86
C LEU A 109 1.04 -35.25 11.71
N ILE A 110 1.22 -35.79 10.51
CA ILE A 110 0.40 -35.50 9.32
C ILE A 110 -0.20 -36.82 8.76
N PRO A 111 -1.18 -36.81 7.84
CA PRO A 111 -1.79 -38.03 7.32
C PRO A 111 -0.76 -38.99 6.70
N GLY A 112 -0.87 -40.28 7.01
CA GLY A 112 0.06 -41.33 6.58
C GLY A 112 0.33 -42.38 7.66
N VAL A 113 1.28 -43.28 7.40
CA VAL A 113 1.69 -44.32 8.36
C VAL A 113 3.08 -43.98 8.92
N TYR A 114 3.18 -44.00 10.24
CA TYR A 114 4.42 -43.86 11.00
C TYR A 114 4.78 -45.19 11.64
N GLN A 115 6.08 -45.50 11.74
CA GLN A 115 6.59 -46.64 12.49
C GLN A 115 7.57 -46.14 13.55
N PHE A 116 7.30 -46.48 14.81
CA PHE A 116 8.16 -46.17 15.95
C PHE A 116 8.78 -47.44 16.52
N MET A 117 10.00 -47.33 17.04
CA MET A 117 10.71 -48.38 17.76
C MET A 117 10.89 -47.96 19.21
N LEU A 118 10.51 -48.84 20.13
CA LEU A 118 11.00 -48.82 21.51
C LEU A 118 12.20 -49.74 21.60
N THR A 119 13.30 -49.28 22.20
CA THR A 119 14.37 -50.12 22.74
C THR A 119 14.37 -50.00 24.26
N VAL A 120 14.52 -51.11 24.98
CA VAL A 120 14.66 -51.14 26.45
C VAL A 120 15.98 -51.80 26.84
N TYR A 121 16.57 -51.34 27.95
CA TYR A 121 17.84 -51.81 28.50
C TYR A 121 17.68 -52.27 29.95
N ASP A 122 18.38 -53.33 30.35
CA ASP A 122 18.44 -53.82 31.74
C ASP A 122 19.59 -53.16 32.54
N GLU A 123 19.88 -53.67 33.75
CA GLU A 123 20.99 -53.21 34.59
C GLU A 123 22.37 -53.70 34.14
N LYS A 124 22.44 -54.67 33.21
CA LYS A 124 23.68 -55.26 32.67
C LYS A 124 23.95 -54.86 31.21
N ASN A 125 23.16 -53.92 30.67
CA ASN A 125 23.17 -53.39 29.30
C ASN A 125 22.77 -54.40 28.20
N ALA A 126 22.12 -55.51 28.56
CA ALA A 126 21.37 -56.28 27.56
C ALA A 126 20.10 -55.50 27.18
N HIS A 127 19.64 -55.71 25.95
CA HIS A 127 18.59 -54.88 25.37
C HIS A 127 17.70 -55.68 24.41
N SER A 128 16.51 -55.14 24.18
CA SER A 128 15.53 -55.65 23.22
C SER A 128 14.76 -54.51 22.61
N SER A 129 14.23 -54.70 21.40
CA SER A 129 13.40 -53.71 20.72
C SER A 129 12.06 -54.28 20.25
N ALA A 130 11.06 -53.40 20.15
CA ALA A 130 9.73 -53.68 19.65
C ALA A 130 9.25 -52.48 18.82
N THR A 131 8.44 -52.73 17.79
CA THR A 131 7.90 -51.67 16.91
C THR A 131 6.40 -51.54 17.03
N VAL A 132 5.90 -50.32 16.86
CA VAL A 132 4.46 -50.00 16.82
C VAL A 132 4.18 -49.04 15.65
N ASN A 133 3.09 -49.28 14.93
CA ASN A 133 2.65 -48.43 13.83
C ASN A 133 1.57 -47.44 14.29
N ILE A 134 1.63 -46.20 13.81
CA ILE A 134 0.55 -45.22 13.97
C ILE A 134 0.04 -44.84 12.58
N THR A 135 -1.22 -45.18 12.30
CA THR A 135 -1.93 -44.79 11.07
C THR A 135 -2.70 -43.51 11.32
N VAL A 136 -2.25 -42.42 10.72
CA VAL A 136 -2.85 -41.08 10.80
C VAL A 136 -3.76 -40.88 9.59
N ILE A 137 -5.05 -40.62 9.82
CA ILE A 137 -6.06 -40.40 8.78
C ILE A 137 -6.66 -39.01 8.98
N GLN A 138 -7.13 -38.39 7.90
CA GLN A 138 -7.96 -37.18 7.95
C GLN A 138 -9.28 -37.48 7.27
N THR A 139 -10.39 -37.08 7.89
CA THR A 139 -11.75 -37.33 7.37
C THR A 139 -12.32 -36.12 6.64
N GLU A 140 -11.92 -34.92 7.06
CA GLU A 140 -12.23 -33.65 6.42
C GLU A 140 -10.94 -32.82 6.34
N ASN A 141 -10.64 -32.25 5.18
CA ASN A 141 -9.55 -31.30 5.01
C ASN A 141 -10.11 -29.89 4.90
N LEU A 142 -9.64 -28.98 5.76
CA LEU A 142 -10.01 -27.57 5.70
C LEU A 142 -9.00 -26.84 4.80
N ALA A 143 -9.50 -26.02 3.87
CA ALA A 143 -8.60 -25.21 3.05
C ALA A 143 -7.84 -24.20 3.93
N PRO A 144 -6.55 -23.92 3.64
CA PRO A 144 -5.73 -23.03 4.47
C PRO A 144 -6.35 -21.64 4.57
N ARG A 145 -6.15 -20.96 5.69
CA ARG A 145 -6.57 -19.57 5.88
C ARG A 145 -5.41 -18.63 5.57
N ALA A 146 -5.42 -18.08 4.36
CA ALA A 146 -4.52 -17.00 3.96
C ALA A 146 -4.68 -15.76 4.85
N ASN A 147 -3.57 -15.07 5.12
CA ASN A 147 -3.52 -13.77 5.78
C ASN A 147 -2.31 -13.01 5.24
N ALA A 148 -2.53 -11.95 4.48
CA ALA A 148 -1.51 -11.16 3.80
C ALA A 148 -0.88 -10.06 4.69
N GLY A 149 -1.22 -10.02 5.98
CA GLY A 149 -0.67 -9.05 6.94
C GLY A 149 -1.36 -7.68 6.96
N GLY A 150 -2.47 -7.54 6.23
CA GLY A 150 -3.31 -6.34 6.20
C GLY A 150 -2.74 -5.14 5.43
N ASP A 151 -3.56 -4.11 5.28
CA ASP A 151 -3.22 -2.89 4.55
C ASP A 151 -2.17 -2.04 5.28
N LYS A 152 -1.21 -1.49 4.52
CA LYS A 152 -0.11 -0.67 5.05
C LYS A 152 -0.03 0.67 4.34
N THR A 153 0.17 1.74 5.10
CA THR A 153 0.57 3.06 4.57
C THR A 153 1.96 3.39 5.07
N ILE A 154 2.86 3.76 4.16
CA ILE A 154 4.23 4.18 4.46
C ILE A 154 4.56 5.50 3.76
N TYR A 155 5.66 6.13 4.16
CA TYR A 155 6.19 7.35 3.56
C TYR A 155 7.62 7.09 3.08
N LEU A 156 8.01 7.69 1.96
CA LEU A 156 9.39 7.68 1.47
C LEU A 156 10.28 8.65 2.28
N PRO A 157 11.63 8.52 2.26
CA PRO A 157 12.39 7.39 1.75
C PRO A 157 12.19 6.13 2.61
N CYS A 158 12.21 4.96 1.98
CA CYS A 158 12.12 3.68 2.68
C CYS A 158 12.76 2.60 1.79
N ASP A 159 13.90 2.05 2.21
CA ASP A 159 14.75 1.22 1.36
C ASP A 159 14.20 -0.19 1.16
N VAL A 160 13.64 -0.79 2.22
CA VAL A 160 13.03 -2.13 2.21
C VAL A 160 11.71 -2.11 2.97
N ILE A 161 10.64 -2.56 2.31
CA ILE A 161 9.32 -2.73 2.89
C ILE A 161 9.03 -4.22 3.07
N VAL A 162 8.48 -4.57 4.23
CA VAL A 162 8.16 -5.96 4.59
C VAL A 162 6.66 -6.13 4.77
N MET A 163 6.08 -7.12 4.07
CA MET A 163 4.70 -7.58 4.27
C MET A 163 4.73 -9.00 4.85
N ASN A 164 3.99 -9.25 5.92
CA ASN A 164 4.11 -10.48 6.69
C ASN A 164 2.87 -11.36 6.52
N GLY A 165 3.05 -12.50 5.86
CA GLY A 165 2.06 -13.55 5.68
C GLY A 165 2.15 -14.71 6.70
N SER A 166 3.08 -14.64 7.68
CA SER A 166 3.30 -15.69 8.69
C SER A 166 2.11 -15.92 9.64
N LEU A 167 1.07 -15.10 9.56
CA LEU A 167 -0.20 -15.25 10.30
C LEU A 167 -1.26 -16.02 9.48
N SER A 168 -0.87 -16.62 8.35
CA SER A 168 -1.68 -17.61 7.64
C SER A 168 -1.64 -18.94 8.41
N SER A 169 -2.78 -19.63 8.51
CA SER A 169 -2.96 -20.81 9.37
C SER A 169 -3.66 -21.95 8.64
N ASP A 170 -3.33 -23.20 8.98
CA ASP A 170 -3.84 -24.42 8.37
C ASP A 170 -3.93 -25.54 9.43
N ASP A 171 -4.72 -26.59 9.21
CA ASP A 171 -4.89 -27.70 10.17
C ASP A 171 -3.83 -28.82 10.02
N VAL A 172 -3.18 -28.93 8.86
CA VAL A 172 -2.10 -29.92 8.60
C VAL A 172 -0.72 -29.26 8.39
N GLY A 173 -0.71 -28.04 7.88
CA GLY A 173 0.46 -27.17 7.70
C GLY A 173 0.60 -26.65 6.27
N ILE A 174 0.83 -25.34 6.14
CA ILE A 174 1.11 -24.66 4.86
C ILE A 174 2.48 -25.11 4.33
N VAL A 175 2.51 -25.63 3.10
CA VAL A 175 3.75 -26.07 2.42
C VAL A 175 4.36 -25.00 1.52
N LYS A 176 3.53 -24.10 1.00
CA LYS A 176 3.94 -23.11 0.00
C LYS A 176 3.22 -21.79 0.21
N TYR A 177 4.00 -20.71 0.20
CA TYR A 177 3.52 -19.34 0.06
C TYR A 177 3.80 -18.88 -1.37
N GLN A 178 2.91 -18.07 -1.95
CA GLN A 178 3.09 -17.48 -3.27
C GLN A 178 2.45 -16.09 -3.31
N TRP A 179 3.27 -15.05 -3.24
CA TRP A 179 2.86 -13.67 -3.44
C TRP A 179 2.79 -13.36 -4.93
N THR A 180 1.72 -12.70 -5.34
CA THR A 180 1.55 -12.17 -6.69
C THR A 180 1.18 -10.70 -6.58
N ARG A 181 1.79 -9.85 -7.41
CA ARG A 181 1.35 -8.45 -7.55
C ARG A 181 0.13 -8.42 -8.46
N ASP A 182 -0.92 -7.73 -8.05
CA ASP A 182 -2.11 -7.58 -8.90
C ASP A 182 -1.78 -6.71 -10.12
N PRO A 183 -2.18 -7.08 -11.36
CA PRO A 183 -1.89 -6.32 -12.58
C PRO A 183 -2.39 -4.87 -12.59
N ALA A 184 -3.36 -4.51 -11.74
CA ALA A 184 -3.81 -3.12 -11.57
C ALA A 184 -2.88 -2.26 -10.68
N SER A 185 -1.83 -2.85 -10.12
CA SER A 185 -0.82 -2.16 -9.29
C SER A 185 0.20 -1.40 -10.13
N LEU A 186 0.88 -0.43 -9.52
CA LEU A 186 2.08 0.16 -10.11
C LEU A 186 3.17 -0.91 -10.36
N ALA A 187 3.79 -0.82 -11.55
CA ALA A 187 4.85 -1.73 -11.99
C ALA A 187 6.23 -1.46 -11.34
N ALA A 188 6.40 -0.32 -10.67
CA ALA A 188 7.65 0.06 -10.01
C ALA A 188 8.00 -0.83 -8.81
N GLY A 189 9.28 -0.84 -8.43
CA GLY A 189 9.82 -1.62 -7.32
C GLY A 189 9.92 -3.13 -7.59
N SER A 190 10.89 -3.77 -6.94
CA SER A 190 11.25 -5.17 -7.13
C SER A 190 11.06 -5.98 -5.84
N VAL A 191 10.76 -7.27 -6.01
CA VAL A 191 10.88 -8.26 -4.94
C VAL A 191 12.36 -8.59 -4.77
N ILE A 192 12.82 -8.74 -3.53
CA ILE A 192 14.20 -9.17 -3.21
C ILE A 192 14.21 -10.56 -2.58
N GLU A 193 15.37 -11.23 -2.61
CA GLU A 193 15.62 -12.53 -1.97
C GLU A 193 14.68 -13.69 -2.40
N ALA A 194 14.00 -13.59 -3.56
CA ALA A 194 12.91 -14.51 -3.95
C ALA A 194 11.81 -14.66 -2.88
N SER A 195 11.58 -13.59 -2.10
CA SER A 195 10.62 -13.55 -1.00
C SER A 195 9.15 -13.63 -1.44
N ASP A 196 8.87 -13.66 -2.74
CA ASP A 196 7.57 -14.01 -3.31
C ASP A 196 7.17 -15.46 -3.01
N GLN A 197 8.11 -16.35 -2.69
CA GLN A 197 7.84 -17.76 -2.36
C GLN A 197 7.87 -18.06 -0.85
N THR A 198 8.03 -17.03 -0.01
CA THR A 198 8.17 -17.17 1.45
C THR A 198 6.98 -16.54 2.19
N SER A 199 6.90 -16.81 3.50
CA SER A 199 5.89 -16.21 4.37
C SER A 199 6.09 -14.71 4.61
N VAL A 200 7.20 -14.11 4.16
CA VAL A 200 7.55 -12.71 4.44
C VAL A 200 8.08 -12.03 3.18
N LEU A 201 7.20 -11.32 2.47
CA LEU A 201 7.52 -10.60 1.24
C LEU A 201 8.37 -9.35 1.55
N LYS A 202 9.49 -9.20 0.85
CA LYS A 202 10.40 -8.04 0.92
C LYS A 202 10.42 -7.30 -0.42
N LEU A 203 10.23 -5.98 -0.37
CA LEU A 203 10.10 -5.09 -1.53
C LEU A 203 11.08 -3.91 -1.43
N THR A 204 11.63 -3.47 -2.56
CA THR A 204 12.47 -2.25 -2.65
C THR A 204 12.15 -1.45 -3.91
N GLY A 205 12.69 -0.23 -4.04
CA GLY A 205 12.59 0.61 -5.26
C GLY A 205 11.18 1.09 -5.62
N LEU A 206 10.27 1.17 -4.65
CA LEU A 206 8.87 1.55 -4.85
C LEU A 206 8.70 3.07 -4.96
N VAL A 207 7.89 3.52 -5.92
CA VAL A 207 7.46 4.93 -6.05
C VAL A 207 6.14 5.17 -5.32
N SER A 208 5.78 6.44 -5.10
CA SER A 208 4.50 6.83 -4.50
C SER A 208 3.29 6.40 -5.32
N GLY A 209 2.24 5.91 -4.64
CA GLY A 209 1.01 5.38 -5.21
C GLY A 209 0.49 4.16 -4.46
N ARG A 210 -0.37 3.37 -5.11
CA ARG A 210 -0.97 2.16 -4.53
C ARG A 210 -0.48 0.89 -5.23
N TYR A 211 -0.21 -0.12 -4.42
CA TYR A 211 0.10 -1.48 -4.84
C TYR A 211 -0.89 -2.44 -4.16
N LEU A 212 -1.23 -3.52 -4.85
CA LEU A 212 -2.07 -4.61 -4.34
C LEU A 212 -1.29 -5.90 -4.51
N PHE A 213 -1.11 -6.65 -3.42
CA PHE A 213 -0.46 -7.95 -3.44
C PHE A 213 -1.43 -9.01 -2.93
N ARG A 214 -1.55 -10.10 -3.70
CA ARG A 214 -2.31 -11.28 -3.33
C ARG A 214 -1.34 -12.35 -2.84
N LEU A 215 -1.41 -12.67 -1.56
CA LEU A 215 -0.79 -13.89 -1.04
C LEU A 215 -1.71 -15.06 -1.37
N THR A 216 -1.16 -16.13 -1.93
CA THR A 216 -1.81 -17.45 -2.02
C THR A 216 -1.01 -18.44 -1.18
N VAL A 217 -1.69 -19.24 -0.36
CA VAL A 217 -1.09 -20.32 0.44
C VAL A 217 -1.69 -21.67 0.04
N PHE A 218 -0.87 -22.72 0.15
CA PHE A 218 -1.23 -24.10 -0.21
C PHE A 218 -0.92 -25.04 0.96
N ASP A 219 -1.81 -26.02 1.19
CA ASP A 219 -1.64 -27.08 2.19
C ASP A 219 -0.87 -28.30 1.65
N LEU A 220 -0.71 -29.33 2.48
CA LEU A 220 -0.10 -30.62 2.10
C LEU A 220 -0.90 -31.45 1.09
N GLN A 221 -2.17 -31.11 0.82
CA GLN A 221 -3.13 -31.90 0.04
C GLN A 221 -3.51 -31.25 -1.29
N GLY A 222 -3.02 -30.03 -1.55
CA GLY A 222 -3.23 -29.27 -2.78
C GLY A 222 -4.41 -28.29 -2.71
N ALA A 223 -5.10 -28.14 -1.57
CA ALA A 223 -6.05 -27.05 -1.40
C ALA A 223 -5.31 -25.72 -1.20
N SER A 224 -5.99 -24.61 -1.51
CA SER A 224 -5.37 -23.29 -1.51
C SER A 224 -6.36 -22.20 -1.16
N SER A 225 -5.83 -21.08 -0.66
CA SER A 225 -6.60 -19.88 -0.35
C SER A 225 -5.77 -18.64 -0.64
N SER A 226 -6.44 -17.53 -0.93
CA SER A 226 -5.77 -16.25 -1.21
C SER A 226 -6.35 -15.09 -0.42
N ASP A 227 -5.47 -14.24 0.10
CA ASP A 227 -5.81 -12.97 0.75
C ASP A 227 -5.06 -11.81 0.07
N THR A 228 -5.56 -10.59 0.20
CA THR A 228 -5.03 -9.39 -0.49
C THR A 228 -4.71 -8.28 0.48
N ALA A 229 -3.45 -7.81 0.47
CA ALA A 229 -3.00 -6.62 1.20
C ALA A 229 -2.73 -5.46 0.22
N SER A 230 -3.21 -4.27 0.56
CA SER A 230 -2.93 -3.04 -0.18
C SER A 230 -1.87 -2.17 0.52
N LEU A 231 -0.86 -1.77 -0.25
CA LEU A 231 0.28 -0.98 0.19
C LEU A 231 0.21 0.40 -0.46
N ILE A 232 0.05 1.43 0.38
CA ILE A 232 -0.02 2.83 -0.02
C ILE A 232 1.33 3.49 0.30
N VAL A 233 2.10 3.76 -0.74
CA VAL A 233 3.37 4.51 -0.64
C VAL A 233 3.07 5.99 -0.83
N LYS A 234 3.30 6.79 0.21
CA LYS A 234 3.19 8.25 0.14
C LYS A 234 4.57 8.88 -0.12
N PRO A 235 4.65 10.04 -0.78
CA PRO A 235 5.90 10.81 -0.85
C PRO A 235 6.37 11.18 0.57
N PRO A 236 7.62 11.67 0.76
CA PRO A 236 8.11 12.08 2.07
C PRO A 236 7.20 13.12 2.72
N LYS A 237 7.09 13.13 4.05
CA LYS A 237 6.29 14.16 4.74
C LYS A 237 6.88 15.55 4.52
N ASP A 238 8.20 15.62 4.57
CA ASP A 238 8.97 16.86 4.56
C ASP A 238 9.18 17.43 3.15
N ILE A 239 8.67 16.75 2.10
CA ILE A 239 8.66 17.27 0.72
C ILE A 239 7.70 18.47 0.54
N ILE A 240 6.77 18.63 1.48
CA ILE A 240 5.82 19.74 1.53
C ILE A 240 6.59 21.05 1.78
N ASP A 241 7.56 21.01 2.71
CA ASP A 241 8.35 22.16 3.14
C ASP A 241 9.70 22.29 2.43
N GLN A 242 9.93 21.50 1.37
CA GLN A 242 11.05 21.68 0.44
C GLN A 242 10.74 22.80 -0.56
N ILE A 243 11.69 23.72 -0.71
CA ILE A 243 11.65 24.81 -1.66
C ILE A 243 12.55 24.48 -2.86
N GLU A 244 12.03 24.72 -4.05
CA GLU A 244 12.70 24.60 -5.34
C GLU A 244 13.04 26.02 -5.84
N ILE A 245 14.33 26.32 -6.01
CA ILE A 245 14.80 27.58 -6.60
C ILE A 245 15.57 27.30 -7.90
N VAL A 246 15.15 27.95 -8.99
CA VAL A 246 15.79 27.84 -10.30
C VAL A 246 16.56 29.11 -10.57
N VAL A 247 17.87 28.98 -10.82
CA VAL A 247 18.77 30.13 -11.04
C VAL A 247 19.41 30.08 -12.42
N ASN A 248 19.73 31.25 -12.98
CA ASN A 248 20.18 31.40 -14.36
C ASN A 248 21.69 31.13 -14.54
N ALA A 249 22.16 29.95 -14.10
CA ALA A 249 23.53 29.46 -14.24
C ALA A 249 23.54 28.03 -14.84
N ASP A 250 24.54 27.67 -15.64
CA ASP A 250 24.72 26.28 -16.13
C ASP A 250 25.41 25.45 -15.04
N ILE A 251 24.83 24.30 -14.71
CA ILE A 251 25.33 23.34 -13.72
C ILE A 251 26.80 22.92 -13.92
N LYS A 252 27.32 22.98 -15.16
CA LYS A 252 28.73 22.69 -15.48
C LYS A 252 29.71 23.78 -15.07
N SER A 253 29.20 25.00 -14.83
CA SER A 253 29.98 26.19 -14.48
C SER A 253 29.78 26.64 -13.04
N PHE A 254 28.78 26.08 -12.35
CA PHE A 254 28.45 26.40 -10.97
C PHE A 254 29.45 25.73 -10.02
N SER A 255 30.17 26.53 -9.23
CA SER A 255 31.20 26.04 -8.31
C SER A 255 30.68 25.90 -6.86
N GLN A 256 31.36 25.10 -6.04
CA GLN A 256 31.05 24.98 -4.61
C GLN A 256 31.12 26.34 -3.89
N GLU A 257 32.03 27.23 -4.30
CA GLU A 257 32.12 28.59 -3.75
C GLU A 257 30.86 29.42 -4.06
N GLN A 258 30.26 29.23 -5.24
CA GLN A 258 29.00 29.88 -5.62
C GLN A 258 27.79 29.25 -4.91
N GLU A 259 27.81 27.94 -4.67
CA GLU A 259 26.81 27.24 -3.85
C GLU A 259 26.83 27.77 -2.40
N ASP A 260 27.98 27.71 -1.74
CA ASP A 260 28.18 28.21 -0.36
C ASP A 260 27.80 29.70 -0.22
N THR A 261 28.14 30.52 -1.23
CA THR A 261 27.81 31.96 -1.24
C THR A 261 26.30 32.18 -1.40
N LEU A 262 25.65 31.48 -2.33
CA LEU A 262 24.21 31.60 -2.58
C LEU A 262 23.39 31.10 -1.37
N LEU A 263 23.81 30.01 -0.72
CA LEU A 263 23.17 29.51 0.50
C LEU A 263 23.23 30.55 1.64
N ARG A 264 24.41 31.18 1.86
CA ARG A 264 24.56 32.25 2.87
C ARG A 264 23.74 33.50 2.51
N GLN A 265 23.65 33.87 1.24
CA GLN A 265 22.81 34.99 0.80
C GLN A 265 21.31 34.68 1.04
N LEU A 266 20.86 33.44 0.82
CA LEU A 266 19.50 33.01 1.15
C LEU A 266 19.22 33.01 2.67
N GLU A 267 20.18 32.58 3.50
CA GLU A 267 20.09 32.69 4.97
C GLU A 267 19.91 34.15 5.41
N ILE A 268 20.73 35.07 4.88
CA ILE A 268 20.64 36.52 5.16
C ILE A 268 19.29 37.10 4.70
N LEU A 269 18.80 36.73 3.52
CA LEU A 269 17.51 37.18 2.97
C LEU A 269 16.30 36.73 3.82
N LEU A 270 16.40 35.59 4.50
CA LEU A 270 15.38 35.01 5.37
C LEU A 270 15.47 35.48 6.83
N HIS A 271 16.58 36.11 7.23
CA HIS A 271 16.86 36.55 8.60
C HIS A 271 16.08 37.83 8.96
N GLU A 272 14.83 37.69 9.42
CA GLU A 272 13.99 38.82 9.83
C GLU A 272 13.80 38.99 11.36
N ALA A 273 13.63 37.89 12.11
CA ALA A 273 13.26 37.95 13.52
C ALA A 273 13.83 36.82 14.41
N GLU A 274 14.24 35.70 13.81
CA GLU A 274 14.93 34.58 14.46
C GLU A 274 16.12 34.18 13.58
N PRO A 275 17.19 33.58 14.15
CA PRO A 275 18.22 32.94 13.36
C PRO A 275 17.64 31.73 12.62
N VAL A 276 18.05 31.59 11.36
CA VAL A 276 17.53 30.63 10.39
C VAL A 276 18.72 29.99 9.68
N LYS A 277 18.62 28.69 9.41
CA LYS A 277 19.60 27.91 8.64
C LYS A 277 18.95 27.35 7.39
N VAL A 278 19.67 27.39 6.27
CA VAL A 278 19.26 26.77 4.99
C VAL A 278 20.01 25.45 4.84
N ASN A 279 19.26 24.34 4.76
CA ASN A 279 19.80 23.02 4.53
C ASN A 279 19.59 22.63 3.07
N LEU A 280 20.67 22.56 2.28
CA LEU A 280 20.61 22.04 0.92
C LEU A 280 20.33 20.53 0.95
N MET A 281 19.23 20.11 0.33
CA MET A 281 18.80 18.71 0.25
C MET A 281 19.28 18.05 -1.04
N LYS A 282 19.29 18.80 -2.15
CA LYS A 282 19.78 18.34 -3.46
C LYS A 282 20.15 19.51 -4.36
N LEU A 283 21.30 19.40 -5.03
CA LEU A 283 21.61 20.14 -6.25
C LEU A 283 21.21 19.29 -7.47
N ASP A 284 20.45 19.85 -8.40
CA ASP A 284 20.04 19.19 -9.65
C ASP A 284 20.14 20.16 -10.84
N SER A 285 19.92 19.65 -12.05
CA SER A 285 19.84 20.46 -13.27
C SER A 285 18.54 20.20 -14.01
N ASP A 286 17.86 21.26 -14.45
CA ASP A 286 16.74 21.10 -15.39
C ASP A 286 17.24 20.39 -16.67
N ARG A 287 16.62 19.25 -16.97
CA ARG A 287 16.92 18.40 -18.14
C ARG A 287 16.81 19.14 -19.47
N HIS A 288 15.99 20.19 -19.54
CA HIS A 288 15.76 20.94 -20.77
C HIS A 288 16.65 22.19 -20.87
N THR A 289 16.75 23.02 -19.82
CA THR A 289 17.51 24.27 -19.86
C THR A 289 18.93 24.20 -19.29
N ARG A 290 19.33 23.07 -18.68
CA ARG A 290 20.62 22.85 -17.96
C ARG A 290 20.88 23.81 -16.80
N ARG A 291 19.87 24.56 -16.40
CA ARG A 291 19.96 25.50 -15.29
C ARG A 291 20.08 24.78 -13.96
N VAL A 292 20.83 25.36 -13.04
CA VAL A 292 20.93 24.93 -11.65
C VAL A 292 19.56 25.03 -10.97
N VAL A 293 19.15 23.94 -10.34
CA VAL A 293 17.97 23.84 -9.49
C VAL A 293 18.43 23.41 -8.10
N LEU A 294 18.20 24.22 -7.09
CA LEU A 294 18.50 23.87 -5.70
C LEU A 294 17.20 23.47 -4.99
N LEU A 295 17.18 22.30 -4.36
CA LEU A 295 16.14 21.87 -3.44
C LEU A 295 16.66 22.01 -2.01
N PHE A 296 16.02 22.82 -1.19
CA PHE A 296 16.45 23.11 0.17
C PHE A 296 15.29 23.15 1.16
N THR A 297 15.61 22.97 2.44
CA THR A 297 14.71 23.18 3.58
C THR A 297 15.24 24.31 4.47
N VAL A 298 14.38 24.84 5.34
CA VAL A 298 14.68 26.00 6.18
C VAL A 298 14.27 25.74 7.62
N GLU A 299 15.23 25.82 8.53
CA GLU A 299 15.06 25.51 9.95
C GLU A 299 15.35 26.73 10.83
N ARG A 300 14.60 26.90 11.92
CA ARG A 300 14.91 27.90 12.95
C ARG A 300 15.99 27.36 13.87
N THR A 301 16.98 28.20 14.16
CA THR A 301 18.11 27.87 15.04
C THR A 301 18.07 28.69 16.33
N SER A 302 16.86 29.00 16.83
CA SER A 302 16.67 29.68 18.11
C SER A 302 16.70 28.69 19.28
N ASN A 303 17.32 29.09 20.39
CA ASN A 303 17.57 28.24 21.59
C ASN A 303 16.30 27.70 22.29
N LEU A 304 15.10 28.07 21.82
CA LEU A 304 13.81 27.72 22.43
C LEU A 304 12.90 26.91 21.49
N ASN A 305 13.06 27.00 20.17
CA ASN A 305 12.20 26.33 19.19
C ASN A 305 13.01 25.95 17.92
N VAL A 306 13.74 24.83 17.97
CA VAL A 306 14.28 24.22 16.76
C VAL A 306 13.13 23.55 16.00
N GLY A 307 12.91 23.98 14.75
CA GLY A 307 11.80 23.49 13.95
C GLY A 307 11.83 23.97 12.50
N LEU A 308 11.25 23.15 11.63
CA LEU A 308 11.10 23.40 10.20
C LEU A 308 10.12 24.58 9.96
N ILE A 309 10.45 25.47 9.02
CA ILE A 309 9.55 26.55 8.60
C ILE A 309 8.69 26.06 7.43
N SER A 310 7.38 26.34 7.50
CA SER A 310 6.42 26.18 6.39
C SER A 310 7.03 26.64 5.06
N GLY A 311 7.13 25.74 4.08
CA GLY A 311 7.72 26.05 2.78
C GLY A 311 6.99 27.21 2.06
N VAL A 312 5.68 27.32 2.28
CA VAL A 312 4.86 28.43 1.76
C VAL A 312 5.27 29.78 2.37
N ASP A 313 5.57 29.80 3.66
CA ASP A 313 6.02 31.02 4.35
C ASP A 313 7.39 31.45 3.80
N VAL A 314 8.31 30.50 3.63
CA VAL A 314 9.65 30.73 3.05
C VAL A 314 9.55 31.30 1.64
N VAL A 315 8.76 30.66 0.77
CA VAL A 315 8.55 31.10 -0.62
C VAL A 315 7.93 32.51 -0.66
N SER A 316 6.94 32.80 0.19
CA SER A 316 6.32 34.14 0.24
C SER A 316 7.30 35.24 0.65
N ARG A 317 8.20 34.95 1.61
CA ARG A 317 9.27 35.87 2.05
C ARG A 317 10.28 36.09 0.93
N LEU A 318 10.78 35.02 0.30
CA LEU A 318 11.74 35.12 -0.81
C LEU A 318 11.15 35.89 -1.99
N LYS A 319 9.94 35.54 -2.48
CA LYS A 319 9.27 36.28 -3.56
C LYS A 319 9.09 37.77 -3.23
N LYS A 320 8.80 38.11 -1.97
CA LYS A 320 8.67 39.51 -1.53
C LYS A 320 10.02 40.24 -1.51
N LYS A 321 11.07 39.64 -0.94
CA LYS A 321 12.42 40.23 -0.87
C LYS A 321 13.03 40.41 -2.26
N LEU A 322 12.97 39.38 -3.11
CA LEU A 322 13.56 39.38 -4.45
C LEU A 322 12.92 40.38 -5.43
N ARG A 323 11.67 40.83 -5.17
CA ARG A 323 11.06 41.93 -5.93
C ARG A 323 11.57 43.31 -5.52
N THR A 324 11.91 43.50 -4.25
CA THR A 324 12.46 44.77 -3.73
C THR A 324 13.96 44.86 -4.04
N ASP A 325 14.72 43.83 -3.68
CA ASP A 325 16.17 43.84 -3.55
C ASP A 325 16.80 42.78 -4.47
N SER A 326 16.41 42.80 -5.75
CA SER A 326 16.80 41.79 -6.77
C SER A 326 18.31 41.61 -7.00
N SER A 327 19.15 42.50 -6.46
CA SER A 327 20.62 42.46 -6.54
C SER A 327 21.31 41.94 -5.27
N LEU A 328 20.58 41.33 -4.32
CA LEU A 328 21.17 40.68 -3.12
C LEU A 328 21.67 39.24 -3.36
N LEU A 329 21.45 38.69 -4.56
CA LEU A 329 22.02 37.42 -5.00
C LEU A 329 22.94 37.67 -6.20
N ASP A 330 24.12 37.06 -6.20
CA ASP A 330 25.06 37.14 -7.35
C ASP A 330 24.57 36.38 -8.59
N VAL A 331 23.52 35.55 -8.44
CA VAL A 331 22.91 34.78 -9.52
C VAL A 331 21.45 35.17 -9.69
N GLN A 332 21.05 35.47 -10.93
CA GLN A 332 19.67 35.81 -11.26
C GLN A 332 18.72 34.62 -10.99
N VAL A 333 17.78 34.81 -10.08
CA VAL A 333 16.69 33.87 -9.80
C VAL A 333 15.60 33.96 -10.87
N LEU A 334 15.07 32.82 -11.31
CA LEU A 334 14.01 32.73 -12.31
C LEU A 334 12.66 32.33 -11.69
N SER A 335 12.67 31.38 -10.76
CA SER A 335 11.50 30.95 -9.98
C SER A 335 11.91 30.48 -8.58
N VAL A 336 10.97 30.59 -7.63
CA VAL A 336 11.10 30.14 -6.24
C VAL A 336 9.73 29.62 -5.83
N ASP A 337 9.56 28.31 -5.72
CA ASP A 337 8.25 27.69 -5.45
C ASP A 337 8.43 26.43 -4.58
N THR A 338 7.35 25.92 -3.96
CA THR A 338 7.44 24.68 -3.17
C THR A 338 7.45 23.44 -4.08
N VAL A 339 8.23 22.42 -3.72
CA VAL A 339 8.41 21.20 -4.54
C VAL A 339 7.04 20.54 -4.84
N VAL A 340 6.19 20.41 -3.82
CA VAL A 340 4.74 20.18 -4.01
C VAL A 340 4.04 21.54 -4.10
N CYS A 341 3.20 21.77 -5.11
CA CYS A 341 2.42 23.01 -5.14
C CYS A 341 1.36 23.02 -4.02
N GLN A 342 1.43 24.02 -3.15
CA GLN A 342 0.50 24.22 -2.03
C GLN A 342 -0.42 25.43 -2.23
N ASN A 343 -0.49 25.97 -3.44
CA ASN A 343 -1.30 27.14 -3.73
C ASN A 343 -2.79 26.81 -3.53
N LYS A 344 -3.49 27.64 -2.75
CA LYS A 344 -4.90 27.45 -2.39
C LYS A 344 -5.86 27.74 -3.55
N CYS A 345 -5.38 28.31 -4.66
CA CYS A 345 -6.14 28.55 -5.89
C CYS A 345 -7.53 29.14 -5.65
N SER A 346 -7.60 30.10 -4.73
CA SER A 346 -8.83 30.81 -4.32
C SER A 346 -9.97 29.94 -3.77
N GLY A 347 -9.74 28.64 -3.55
CA GLY A 347 -10.80 27.66 -3.27
C GLY A 347 -11.63 27.25 -4.49
N HIS A 348 -11.21 27.64 -5.70
CA HIS A 348 -11.93 27.45 -6.97
C HIS A 348 -11.02 26.88 -8.07
N GLY A 349 -10.08 26.03 -7.67
CA GLY A 349 -9.12 25.38 -8.56
C GLY A 349 -8.20 24.41 -7.82
N ILE A 350 -7.47 23.61 -8.59
CA ILE A 350 -6.47 22.66 -8.11
C ILE A 350 -5.10 23.13 -8.63
N CYS A 351 -4.07 23.20 -7.77
CA CYS A 351 -2.73 23.51 -8.28
C CYS A 351 -2.10 22.27 -8.93
N ASP A 352 -1.60 22.43 -10.15
CA ASP A 352 -0.84 21.41 -10.85
C ASP A 352 0.58 21.27 -10.26
N PRO A 353 1.01 20.07 -9.81
CA PRO A 353 2.36 19.85 -9.29
C PRO A 353 3.48 20.03 -10.33
N TYR A 354 3.18 20.00 -11.63
CA TYR A 354 4.17 20.18 -12.69
C TYR A 354 4.41 21.66 -13.04
N THR A 355 3.37 22.40 -13.46
CA THR A 355 3.48 23.82 -13.82
C THR A 355 3.53 24.77 -12.61
N LYS A 356 3.21 24.28 -11.40
CA LYS A 356 3.00 25.10 -10.18
C LYS A 356 1.91 26.18 -10.37
N HIS A 357 1.00 26.00 -11.33
CA HIS A 357 -0.07 26.93 -11.65
C HIS A 357 -1.43 26.37 -11.25
N CYS A 358 -2.37 27.27 -10.97
CA CYS A 358 -3.74 26.91 -10.61
C CYS A 358 -4.55 26.57 -11.87
N VAL A 359 -5.02 25.33 -11.95
CA VAL A 359 -6.04 24.92 -12.91
C VAL A 359 -7.40 25.23 -12.28
N CYS A 360 -8.03 26.31 -12.73
CA CYS A 360 -9.31 26.77 -12.21
C CYS A 360 -10.46 25.85 -12.61
N GLU A 361 -11.47 25.77 -11.75
CA GLU A 361 -12.72 25.08 -12.04
C GLU A 361 -13.54 25.82 -13.11
N ALA A 362 -14.56 25.14 -13.67
CA ALA A 362 -15.46 25.75 -14.64
C ALA A 362 -16.07 27.06 -14.11
N PHE A 363 -16.17 28.06 -14.98
CA PHE A 363 -16.62 29.43 -14.68
C PHE A 363 -15.66 30.30 -13.85
N TRP A 364 -14.46 29.81 -13.51
CA TRP A 364 -13.40 30.58 -12.86
C TRP A 364 -12.17 30.77 -13.76
N MET A 365 -11.43 31.85 -13.55
CA MET A 365 -10.22 32.17 -14.29
C MET A 365 -9.20 32.95 -13.43
N GLN A 366 -7.98 33.03 -13.93
CA GLN A 366 -6.88 33.75 -13.30
C GLN A 366 -7.11 35.27 -13.29
N ASP A 367 -6.68 35.93 -12.21
CA ASP A 367 -6.67 37.39 -12.12
C ASP A 367 -5.53 37.95 -12.99
N ILE A 368 -5.90 38.54 -14.13
CA ILE A 368 -4.96 39.08 -15.11
C ILE A 368 -4.21 40.30 -14.54
N PHE A 369 -4.83 41.09 -13.66
CA PHE A 369 -4.16 42.24 -13.04
C PHE A 369 -3.16 41.79 -11.97
N ARG A 370 -3.51 40.84 -11.10
CA ARG A 370 -2.61 40.29 -10.09
C ARG A 370 -1.48 39.47 -10.70
N TYR A 371 -1.72 38.79 -11.82
CA TYR A 371 -0.65 38.09 -12.54
C TYR A 371 0.30 39.07 -13.25
N ASN A 372 -0.21 40.06 -14.00
CA ASN A 372 0.65 40.95 -14.79
C ASN A 372 1.31 42.08 -13.98
N PHE A 373 0.61 42.64 -12.99
CA PHE A 373 1.04 43.83 -12.23
C PHE A 373 1.22 43.58 -10.72
N GLY A 374 0.73 42.45 -10.21
CA GLY A 374 0.84 42.07 -8.80
C GLY A 374 1.91 41.01 -8.54
N ASP A 375 1.49 39.89 -7.96
CA ASP A 375 2.40 38.90 -7.40
C ASP A 375 3.06 37.96 -8.41
N LYS A 376 2.58 37.91 -9.66
CA LYS A 376 2.85 36.84 -10.66
C LYS A 376 2.47 35.43 -10.20
N GLU A 377 1.81 35.29 -9.05
CA GLU A 377 1.29 34.01 -8.59
C GLU A 377 0.00 33.66 -9.36
N SER A 378 -0.19 32.37 -9.62
CA SER A 378 -1.42 31.87 -10.22
C SER A 378 -2.54 31.81 -9.17
N ASN A 379 -3.77 32.09 -9.56
CA ASN A 379 -4.95 32.16 -8.69
C ASN A 379 -6.22 31.91 -9.52
N CYS A 380 -7.38 31.83 -8.86
CA CYS A 380 -8.69 31.63 -9.50
C CYS A 380 -9.74 32.59 -8.94
N ASP A 381 -9.33 33.83 -8.63
CA ASP A 381 -10.17 34.83 -7.95
C ASP A 381 -11.31 35.39 -8.83
N TRP A 382 -11.23 35.26 -10.17
CA TRP A 382 -12.18 35.89 -11.09
C TRP A 382 -13.21 34.89 -11.63
N SER A 383 -14.49 35.19 -11.45
CA SER A 383 -15.54 34.47 -12.19
C SER A 383 -15.68 35.02 -13.60
N ILE A 384 -15.64 34.12 -14.59
CA ILE A 384 -15.80 34.41 -16.02
C ILE A 384 -17.11 35.17 -16.29
N LEU A 385 -18.18 34.86 -15.54
CA LEU A 385 -19.47 35.54 -15.67
C LEU A 385 -19.39 37.04 -15.33
N TYR A 386 -18.70 37.40 -14.24
CA TYR A 386 -18.50 38.81 -13.89
C TYR A 386 -17.56 39.52 -14.88
N VAL A 387 -16.52 38.85 -15.37
CA VAL A 387 -15.62 39.40 -16.40
C VAL A 387 -16.37 39.69 -17.70
N ILE A 388 -17.29 38.82 -18.13
CA ILE A 388 -18.16 39.05 -19.30
C ILE A 388 -19.11 40.24 -19.07
N ILE A 389 -19.75 40.33 -17.91
CA ILE A 389 -20.67 41.44 -17.59
C ILE A 389 -19.93 42.78 -17.51
N VAL A 390 -18.76 42.82 -16.87
CA VAL A 390 -17.95 44.04 -16.73
C VAL A 390 -17.37 44.47 -18.07
N SER A 391 -16.85 43.54 -18.88
CA SER A 391 -16.35 43.88 -20.23
C SER A 391 -17.48 44.35 -21.16
N PHE A 392 -18.66 43.73 -21.12
CA PHE A 392 -19.83 44.19 -21.90
C PHE A 392 -20.30 45.58 -21.47
N THR A 393 -20.40 45.85 -20.16
CA THR A 393 -20.81 47.18 -19.66
C THR A 393 -19.77 48.26 -19.97
N ILE A 394 -18.46 47.94 -19.94
CA ILE A 394 -17.39 48.85 -20.40
C ILE A 394 -17.51 49.13 -21.90
N VAL A 395 -17.77 48.12 -22.75
CA VAL A 395 -17.96 48.32 -24.19
C VAL A 395 -19.19 49.18 -24.48
N VAL A 396 -20.31 48.95 -23.79
CA VAL A 396 -21.52 49.79 -23.91
C VAL A 396 -21.27 51.22 -23.42
N ALA A 397 -20.53 51.42 -22.33
CA ALA A 397 -20.16 52.73 -21.83
C ALA A 397 -19.24 53.48 -22.81
N LEU A 398 -18.21 52.83 -23.34
CA LEU A 398 -17.32 53.39 -24.36
C LEU A 398 -18.07 53.74 -25.64
N ALA A 399 -18.97 52.88 -26.12
CA ALA A 399 -19.85 53.16 -27.25
C ALA A 399 -20.75 54.38 -26.98
N GLY A 400 -21.35 54.47 -25.79
CA GLY A 400 -22.17 55.61 -25.36
C GLY A 400 -21.39 56.92 -25.26
N VAL A 401 -20.15 56.88 -24.77
CA VAL A 401 -19.23 58.04 -24.72
C VAL A 401 -18.82 58.47 -26.14
N LEU A 402 -18.40 57.54 -27.00
CA LEU A 402 -18.05 57.83 -28.39
C LEU A 402 -19.24 58.40 -29.18
N TRP A 403 -20.45 57.86 -28.98
CA TRP A 403 -21.68 58.34 -29.61
C TRP A 403 -22.08 59.72 -29.08
N SER A 404 -21.89 59.99 -27.78
CA SER A 404 -22.10 61.32 -27.18
C SER A 404 -21.12 62.36 -27.75
N ILE A 405 -19.84 62.00 -27.88
CA ILE A 405 -18.80 62.84 -28.49
C ILE A 405 -19.13 63.12 -29.96
N ALA A 406 -19.54 62.11 -30.74
CA ALA A 406 -19.97 62.28 -32.12
C ALA A 406 -21.21 63.20 -32.24
N CYS A 407 -22.18 63.09 -31.32
CA CYS A 407 -23.34 63.98 -31.25
C CYS A 407 -22.98 65.43 -30.86
N CYS A 408 -21.96 65.64 -30.02
CA CYS A 408 -21.43 66.97 -29.73
C CYS A 408 -20.76 67.60 -30.97
N PHE A 409 -19.93 66.83 -31.69
CA PHE A 409 -19.29 67.32 -32.93
C PHE A 409 -20.28 67.57 -34.07
N SER A 410 -21.36 66.78 -34.20
CA SER A 410 -22.40 67.01 -35.21
C SER A 410 -23.25 68.26 -34.88
N ARG A 411 -23.56 68.51 -33.60
CA ARG A 411 -24.24 69.75 -33.16
C ARG A 411 -23.44 71.03 -33.44
N MET A 412 -22.10 70.97 -33.51
CA MET A 412 -21.27 72.15 -33.78
C MET A 412 -21.20 72.58 -35.26
N ARG A 413 -21.82 71.86 -36.21
CA ARG A 413 -21.68 72.13 -37.66
C ARG A 413 -22.94 72.66 -38.37
N PHE A 414 -23.78 73.46 -37.71
CA PHE A 414 -24.89 74.18 -38.40
C PHE A 414 -24.99 75.68 -38.07
N SER A 415 -24.22 76.50 -38.79
CA SER A 415 -24.54 77.94 -38.98
C SER A 415 -23.80 78.53 -40.20
N LYS A 416 -24.54 78.81 -41.29
CA LYS A 416 -24.29 79.85 -42.33
C LYS A 416 -25.45 79.83 -43.37
N PRO A 417 -25.64 80.87 -44.23
CA PRO A 417 -26.95 81.54 -44.26
C PRO A 417 -27.75 81.42 -45.58
N LYS A 418 -28.97 82.00 -45.55
CA LYS A 418 -29.97 82.04 -46.63
C LYS A 418 -29.43 82.69 -47.93
N LYS A 419 -29.74 82.08 -49.09
CA LYS A 419 -29.66 82.73 -50.42
C LYS A 419 -31.01 83.39 -50.79
N ARG A 420 -30.98 84.38 -51.68
CA ARG A 420 -32.14 84.98 -52.37
C ARG A 420 -32.05 84.73 -53.88
N HIS A 421 -33.18 84.68 -54.57
CA HIS A 421 -33.26 84.53 -56.04
C HIS A 421 -33.09 85.86 -56.79
N ARG A 422 -32.63 85.76 -58.05
CA ARG A 422 -32.89 86.68 -59.17
C ARG A 422 -33.04 85.81 -60.45
N TYR A 423 -33.52 86.37 -61.57
CA TYR A 423 -34.35 85.66 -62.56
C TYR A 423 -33.99 86.01 -64.01
N THR A 424 -34.34 85.13 -64.97
CA THR A 424 -34.59 85.30 -66.44
C THR A 424 -34.40 83.95 -67.15
N LEU A 425 -35.05 83.56 -68.27
CA LEU A 425 -36.34 83.90 -68.94
C LEU A 425 -36.54 82.76 -70.00
N LEU A 426 -37.51 81.83 -69.88
CA LEU A 426 -38.91 81.83 -70.38
C LEU A 426 -39.07 81.39 -71.86
N ASP A 427 -39.75 80.26 -72.06
CA ASP A 427 -40.73 79.84 -73.11
C ASP A 427 -41.33 78.51 -72.58
N ASP A 428 -42.62 78.32 -72.26
CA ASP A 428 -43.89 78.39 -73.03
C ASP A 428 -44.00 77.24 -74.07
N PHE A 429 -45.04 76.39 -74.11
CA PHE A 429 -46.48 76.63 -73.87
C PHE A 429 -47.22 75.65 -72.92
N ASN A 430 -48.41 76.10 -72.48
CA ASN A 430 -49.56 75.33 -71.96
C ASN A 430 -49.90 74.05 -72.80
N ASP A 431 -50.67 73.04 -72.36
CA ASP A 431 -51.85 72.96 -71.43
C ASP A 431 -52.04 71.45 -71.02
N ARG A 432 -52.94 70.94 -70.14
CA ARG A 432 -54.03 71.50 -69.31
C ARG A 432 -54.30 70.66 -68.03
N GLU A 433 -55.00 71.29 -67.09
CA GLU A 433 -55.83 70.79 -65.96
C GLU A 433 -56.81 69.63 -66.29
N ARG A 434 -57.45 68.86 -65.36
CA ARG A 434 -57.74 68.83 -63.88
C ARG A 434 -58.28 67.41 -63.53
N GLU A 435 -58.44 66.85 -62.31
CA GLU A 435 -57.88 67.01 -60.95
C GLU A 435 -58.26 65.74 -60.09
N ARG A 436 -57.65 65.58 -58.91
CA ARG A 436 -58.19 64.94 -57.66
C ARG A 436 -58.45 63.42 -57.45
N GLU A 437 -57.81 62.95 -56.35
CA GLU A 437 -58.37 62.25 -55.16
C GLU A 437 -58.39 60.69 -54.98
N LYS A 438 -57.60 60.24 -53.98
CA LYS A 438 -57.91 59.35 -52.82
C LYS A 438 -58.00 57.80 -52.91
N PHE A 439 -57.05 57.17 -52.20
CA PHE A 439 -57.19 56.10 -51.15
C PHE A 439 -57.84 54.70 -51.40
N PHE A 440 -57.09 53.66 -50.96
CA PHE A 440 -57.53 52.40 -50.30
C PHE A 440 -58.33 51.33 -51.10
N PRO A 441 -58.50 50.05 -50.62
CA PRO A 441 -57.68 49.22 -49.70
C PRO A 441 -57.52 47.70 -50.07
N HIS A 442 -56.64 47.01 -49.32
CA HIS A 442 -56.62 45.59 -48.88
C HIS A 442 -57.46 44.44 -49.54
N SER A 443 -56.75 43.39 -50.00
CA SER A 443 -56.56 42.06 -49.32
C SER A 443 -57.02 40.72 -49.97
N LYS A 444 -56.32 39.65 -49.54
CA LYS A 444 -56.69 38.22 -49.40
C LYS A 444 -56.85 37.27 -50.63
N THR A 445 -55.90 36.32 -50.72
CA THR A 445 -56.06 34.90 -51.19
C THR A 445 -56.46 34.68 -52.67
N GLN A 446 -56.24 33.52 -53.33
CA GLN A 446 -56.07 32.13 -52.88
C GLN A 446 -55.16 31.26 -53.81
N LYS A 447 -54.80 30.07 -53.32
CA LYS A 447 -53.90 29.01 -53.86
C LYS A 447 -54.09 28.51 -55.33
N ASN A 448 -53.09 27.71 -55.76
CA ASN A 448 -53.10 26.59 -56.74
C ASN A 448 -53.01 26.94 -58.25
N SER A 449 -52.44 26.12 -59.15
CA SER A 449 -51.63 24.86 -59.03
C SER A 449 -51.06 24.34 -60.37
N LEU A 450 -49.98 23.53 -60.34
CA LEU A 450 -49.53 22.53 -61.36
C LEU A 450 -49.03 23.09 -62.73
N MET A 451 -48.18 22.47 -63.57
CA MET A 451 -47.51 21.13 -63.71
C MET A 451 -46.02 21.31 -64.20
N ILE A 452 -45.03 20.45 -63.90
CA ILE A 452 -44.48 19.26 -64.65
C ILE A 452 -43.76 19.62 -65.99
N SER A 453 -42.61 19.03 -66.44
CA SER A 453 -41.83 17.87 -65.94
C SER A 453 -40.30 17.88 -66.31
N ASP A 454 -39.55 17.09 -65.52
CA ASP A 454 -38.41 16.16 -65.76
C ASP A 454 -37.20 16.41 -66.71
N SER A 455 -36.01 16.09 -66.19
CA SER A 455 -35.04 15.14 -66.80
C SER A 455 -34.00 14.67 -65.77
N GLU A 456 -33.54 13.42 -65.89
CA GLU A 456 -32.76 12.68 -64.88
C GLU A 456 -31.27 12.51 -65.23
N SER A 457 -30.44 12.16 -64.23
CA SER A 457 -29.24 11.31 -64.36
C SER A 457 -28.80 10.82 -62.97
N ASP A 458 -28.57 9.52 -62.82
CA ASP A 458 -28.50 8.83 -61.52
C ASP A 458 -27.15 8.87 -60.78
N ALA A 459 -27.21 8.50 -59.49
CA ALA A 459 -26.09 8.04 -58.68
C ALA A 459 -26.32 6.58 -58.24
N ILE A 460 -25.26 5.77 -58.18
CA ILE A 460 -25.31 4.34 -57.82
C ILE A 460 -24.08 3.97 -56.97
N PHE A 461 -24.18 3.29 -55.82
CA PHE A 461 -25.32 3.07 -54.90
C PHE A 461 -24.72 3.25 -53.46
N GLU A 462 -24.90 2.49 -52.37
CA GLU A 462 -25.63 1.24 -52.12
C GLU A 462 -26.30 1.25 -50.72
N SER A 463 -26.48 0.08 -50.09
CA SER A 463 -27.35 -0.18 -48.93
C SER A 463 -26.53 -0.52 -47.67
N GLN A 464 -27.03 -0.46 -46.43
CA GLN A 464 -28.25 -1.13 -45.93
C GLN A 464 -28.92 -0.41 -44.74
N SER A 465 -30.20 -0.73 -44.57
CA SER A 465 -30.93 -0.56 -43.30
C SER A 465 -32.06 -1.59 -43.23
N ILE A 466 -32.48 -1.98 -42.02
CA ILE A 466 -33.82 -2.50 -41.75
C ILE A 466 -34.19 -2.21 -40.27
N PRO A 467 -35.47 -2.00 -39.89
CA PRO A 467 -35.83 -1.25 -38.69
C PRO A 467 -36.85 -2.01 -37.80
N LEU A 468 -37.79 -1.25 -37.21
CA LEU A 468 -39.05 -1.59 -36.49
C LEU A 468 -38.96 -1.36 -34.96
N THR A 469 -39.54 -0.31 -34.35
CA THR A 469 -40.98 0.07 -34.16
C THR A 469 -41.73 -0.85 -33.15
N VAL A 470 -42.71 -0.43 -32.33
CA VAL A 470 -43.63 0.74 -32.42
C VAL A 470 -44.33 1.07 -31.07
N LYS A 471 -44.89 2.29 -30.93
CA LYS A 471 -45.94 2.76 -29.97
C LYS A 471 -45.61 2.76 -28.45
N THR A 472 -46.20 3.56 -27.54
CA THR A 472 -46.73 4.97 -27.42
C THR A 472 -47.80 4.98 -26.32
N ASN A 473 -48.04 6.16 -25.70
CA ASN A 473 -49.06 6.49 -24.68
C ASN A 473 -48.67 6.11 -23.22
N GLY A 474 -49.01 6.90 -22.19
CA GLY A 474 -49.56 8.26 -22.22
C GLY A 474 -50.19 8.74 -20.90
N LEU A 475 -50.06 10.04 -20.60
CA LEU A 475 -50.78 10.88 -19.61
C LEU A 475 -50.62 10.62 -18.08
N CYS A 476 -49.95 11.59 -17.44
CA CYS A 476 -50.45 12.50 -16.40
C CYS A 476 -50.88 12.04 -14.98
N ASN A 477 -50.60 12.96 -14.03
CA ASN A 477 -51.06 13.08 -12.63
C ASN A 477 -50.48 12.04 -11.63
N GLY A 478 -50.17 12.41 -10.38
CA GLY A 478 -50.07 13.76 -9.80
C GLY A 478 -50.19 13.81 -8.27
N ILE A 479 -49.26 14.51 -7.61
CA ILE A 479 -49.34 15.07 -6.23
C ILE A 479 -49.60 14.08 -5.07
N THR A 480 -48.63 13.96 -4.18
CA THR A 480 -48.87 14.03 -2.72
C THR A 480 -47.62 14.50 -1.98
N ARG A 481 -47.82 15.19 -0.85
CA ARG A 481 -46.80 15.38 0.20
C ARG A 481 -46.88 14.19 1.16
N ASP A 482 -45.80 13.89 1.87
CA ASP A 482 -45.82 14.15 3.32
C ASP A 482 -44.39 14.32 3.86
N ALA A 483 -44.27 14.83 5.10
CA ALA A 483 -43.00 14.97 5.80
C ALA A 483 -43.05 14.22 7.15
N ARG A 484 -41.91 13.72 7.62
CA ARG A 484 -41.75 13.37 9.04
C ARG A 484 -40.29 13.30 9.48
N ASN A 485 -39.97 14.05 10.53
CA ASN A 485 -38.80 13.79 11.37
C ASN A 485 -39.01 12.49 12.18
N ILE A 486 -37.92 11.90 12.64
CA ILE A 486 -37.77 11.32 13.99
C ILE A 486 -36.27 11.30 14.31
N ASN A 487 -35.92 11.61 15.56
CA ASN A 487 -34.55 11.54 16.06
C ASN A 487 -34.28 10.16 16.68
N ALA A 488 -33.02 9.73 16.63
CA ALA A 488 -32.38 8.84 17.59
C ALA A 488 -30.92 9.27 17.74
#